data_AF-A0A1B6KGC7-F1
#
_entry.id   AF-A0A1B6KGC7-F1
#
_cell.length_a   1.000
_cell.length_b   1.000
_cell.length_c   1.000
_cell.angle_alpha   90.00
_cell.angle_beta   90.00
_cell.angle_gamma   90.00
#
_symmetry.space_group_name_H-M   'P 1'
#
loop_
_entity.id
_entity.type
_entity.pdbx_description
1 polymer ?
#
loop_
_entity_poly.entity_id
_entity_poly.type
_entity_poly.pdbx_seq_one_letter_code
_entity_poly.pdbx_strand_id
1 'polypeptide(L)'
;LSDGRGFSTSHNKETTDENKELIKQHISSFPMQESHYSRSQSNKGCLDPNLNIKRMWKLFLILHPLSGVSLHMYRDVFNSNFKLRFGAPRSDTCAYCDRLFIKLIAAETEE
;
A
#
# COMPACT_ATOMS: atom_id res chain seq x y z
N LEU A 1 28.64 -31.07 25.53
CA LEU A 1 28.08 -29.80 26.02
C LEU A 1 28.16 -28.78 24.89
N SER A 2 27.08 -28.62 24.12
CA SER A 2 27.02 -27.68 22.98
C SER A 2 25.97 -26.61 23.26
N ASP A 3 26.46 -25.54 23.88
CA ASP A 3 26.11 -24.12 23.69
C ASP A 3 24.65 -23.79 23.31
N GLY A 4 23.81 -23.60 24.33
CA GLY A 4 22.48 -23.02 24.21
C GLY A 4 22.56 -21.50 24.06
N ARG A 5 22.86 -21.01 22.86
CA ARG A 5 22.85 -19.58 22.56
C ARG A 5 21.42 -19.05 22.38
N GLY A 6 20.86 -18.54 23.47
CA GLY A 6 20.00 -17.34 23.52
C GLY A 6 18.69 -17.36 22.72
N PHE A 7 17.66 -18.00 23.26
CA PHE A 7 16.27 -17.65 22.92
C PHE A 7 15.91 -16.35 23.64
N SER A 8 16.17 -15.20 23.00
CA SER A 8 15.54 -13.95 23.42
C SER A 8 14.06 -14.03 23.01
N THR A 9 13.22 -14.57 23.88
CA THR A 9 11.77 -14.40 23.77
C THR A 9 11.47 -12.92 23.95
N SER A 10 11.45 -12.21 22.83
CA SER A 10 11.06 -10.81 22.77
C SER A 10 9.58 -10.75 23.11
N HIS A 11 9.25 -10.56 24.38
CA HIS A 11 7.87 -10.41 24.86
C HIS A 11 7.16 -9.21 24.23
N ASN A 12 7.91 -8.27 23.64
CA ASN A 12 7.36 -7.16 22.85
C ASN A 12 6.86 -7.58 21.46
N LYS A 13 7.21 -8.77 20.96
CA LYS A 13 6.96 -9.17 19.57
C LYS A 13 5.47 -9.39 19.29
N GLU A 14 4.71 -9.85 20.30
CA GLU A 14 3.29 -10.18 20.17
C GLU A 14 2.43 -8.93 19.93
N THR A 15 2.56 -7.90 20.78
CA THR A 15 1.87 -6.61 20.59
C THR A 15 2.29 -5.88 19.31
N THR A 16 3.49 -6.18 18.80
CA THR A 16 3.95 -5.60 17.54
C THR A 16 3.27 -6.28 16.35
N ASP A 17 2.90 -7.56 16.45
CA ASP A 17 2.35 -8.32 15.32
C ASP A 17 0.89 -7.93 15.03
N GLU A 18 0.04 -7.81 16.05
CA GLU A 18 -1.33 -7.32 15.92
C GLU A 18 -1.38 -5.93 15.26
N ASN A 19 -0.51 -5.02 15.71
CA ASN A 19 -0.38 -3.70 15.13
C ASN A 19 0.06 -3.76 13.65
N LYS A 20 0.97 -4.68 13.28
CA LYS A 20 1.37 -4.85 11.87
C LYS A 20 0.20 -5.34 11.03
N GLU A 21 -0.62 -6.27 11.53
CA GLU A 21 -1.80 -6.76 10.80
C GLU A 21 -2.82 -5.64 10.57
N LEU A 22 -3.12 -4.83 11.60
CA LEU A 22 -3.99 -3.66 11.47
C LEU A 22 -3.45 -2.66 10.43
N ILE A 23 -2.14 -2.40 10.44
CA ILE A 23 -1.50 -1.53 9.45
C ILE A 23 -1.65 -2.12 8.03
N LYS A 24 -1.45 -3.44 7.86
CA LYS A 24 -1.62 -4.09 6.55
C LYS A 24 -3.06 -3.99 6.06
N GLN A 25 -4.04 -4.25 6.91
CA GLN A 25 -5.45 -4.11 6.57
C GLN A 25 -5.79 -2.68 6.17
N HIS A 26 -5.31 -1.70 6.93
CA HIS A 26 -5.50 -0.28 6.62
C HIS A 26 -4.88 0.11 5.27
N ILE A 27 -3.64 -0.30 5.00
CA ILE A 27 -2.97 -0.04 3.71
C ILE A 27 -3.73 -0.72 2.56
N SER A 28 -4.20 -1.95 2.76
CA SER A 28 -4.96 -2.70 1.76
C SER A 28 -6.36 -2.12 1.49
N SER A 29 -6.89 -1.30 2.40
CA SER A 29 -8.18 -0.62 2.21
C SER A 29 -8.08 0.59 1.27
N PHE A 30 -6.87 1.06 0.93
CA PHE A 30 -6.73 2.16 -0.03
C PHE A 30 -6.84 1.64 -1.46
N PRO A 31 -7.52 2.37 -2.37
CA PRO A 31 -7.58 1.99 -3.78
C PRO A 31 -6.17 2.08 -4.38
N MET A 32 -5.58 0.92 -4.69
CA MET A 32 -4.31 0.78 -5.39
C MET A 32 -4.60 0.68 -6.89
N GLN A 33 -3.96 1.53 -7.69
CA GLN A 33 -4.04 1.39 -9.14
C GLN A 33 -2.93 0.47 -9.63
N GLU A 34 -3.30 -0.65 -10.23
CA GLU A 34 -2.36 -1.54 -10.90
C GLU A 34 -1.82 -0.87 -12.17
N SER A 35 -0.49 -0.83 -12.33
CA SER A 35 0.14 -0.27 -13.52
C SER A 35 0.03 -1.27 -14.68
N HIS A 36 -1.08 -1.21 -15.43
CA HIS A 36 -1.40 -2.09 -16.56
C HIS A 36 -0.35 -2.06 -17.71
N TYR A 37 0.54 -1.06 -17.77
CA TYR A 37 1.32 -0.74 -18.97
C TYR A 37 2.79 -1.16 -18.98
N SER A 38 3.30 -1.83 -17.95
CA SER A 38 4.71 -2.23 -17.97
C SER A 38 4.89 -3.49 -18.83
N ARG A 39 5.45 -3.33 -20.03
CA ARG A 39 5.87 -4.39 -20.97
C ARG A 39 6.92 -5.37 -20.39
N SER A 40 7.26 -5.22 -19.12
CA SER A 40 8.01 -6.16 -18.31
C SER A 40 7.43 -6.14 -16.90
N GLN A 41 7.06 -7.31 -16.40
CA GLN A 41 6.32 -7.57 -15.16
C GLN A 41 6.92 -6.89 -13.91
N SER A 42 6.65 -5.60 -13.72
CA SER A 42 6.79 -4.93 -12.44
C SER A 42 5.39 -4.60 -11.95
N ASN A 43 4.73 -5.55 -11.29
CA ASN A 43 3.47 -5.39 -10.56
C ASN A 43 3.66 -4.45 -9.36
N LYS A 44 4.03 -3.20 -9.62
CA LYS A 44 4.18 -2.16 -8.60
C LYS A 44 2.96 -1.26 -8.73
N GLY A 45 1.92 -1.53 -7.95
CA GLY A 45 0.77 -0.64 -7.92
C GLY A 45 1.16 0.75 -7.42
N CYS A 46 0.46 1.71 -7.97
CA CYS A 46 0.62 3.12 -7.67
C CYS A 46 -0.50 3.54 -6.72
N LEU A 47 -0.11 4.25 -5.66
CA LEU A 47 -1.03 4.97 -4.79
C LEU A 47 -1.20 6.39 -5.30
N ASP A 48 -2.33 7.00 -4.97
CA ASP A 48 -2.66 8.37 -5.34
C ASP A 48 -1.48 9.34 -5.06
N PRO A 49 -1.11 10.21 -6.02
CA PRO A 49 0.02 11.13 -5.89
C PRO A 49 -0.11 12.13 -4.73
N ASN A 50 -1.32 12.41 -4.26
CA ASN A 50 -1.56 13.28 -3.10
C ASN A 50 -1.51 12.51 -1.77
N LEU A 51 -1.50 11.18 -1.83
CA LEU A 51 -1.32 10.33 -0.67
C LEU A 51 0.17 10.22 -0.32
N ASN A 52 0.47 10.16 0.96
CA ASN A 52 1.84 10.05 1.48
C ASN A 52 1.82 9.13 2.71
N ILE A 53 2.93 8.43 2.99
CA ILE A 53 3.05 7.55 4.17
C ILE A 53 2.61 8.27 5.44
N LYS A 54 3.03 9.53 5.63
CA LYS A 54 2.65 10.35 6.79
C LYS A 54 1.14 10.62 6.87
N ARG A 55 0.47 10.82 5.73
CA ARG A 55 -0.99 11.00 5.69
C ARG A 55 -1.71 9.70 5.99
N MET A 56 -1.26 8.59 5.40
CA MET A 56 -1.83 7.27 5.67
C MET A 56 -1.70 6.88 7.15
N TRP A 57 -0.54 7.15 7.76
CA TRP A 57 -0.32 6.95 9.20
C TRP A 57 -1.22 7.86 10.06
N LYS A 58 -1.40 9.13 9.69
CA LYS A 58 -2.36 10.00 10.39
C LYS A 58 -3.79 9.44 10.33
N LEU A 59 -4.22 8.97 9.16
CA LEU A 59 -5.54 8.32 8.99
C LEU A 59 -5.64 7.05 9.83
N PHE A 60 -4.56 6.27 9.91
CA PHE A 60 -4.49 5.08 10.75
C PHE A 60 -4.66 5.42 12.23
N LEU A 61 -4.00 6.47 12.73
CA LEU A 61 -4.16 6.92 14.11
C LEU A 61 -5.58 7.43 14.43
N ILE A 62 -6.28 7.97 13.43
CA ILE A 62 -7.68 8.38 13.59
C ILE A 62 -8.59 7.15 13.73
N LEU A 63 -8.37 6.09 12.94
CA LEU A 63 -9.11 4.83 13.07
C LEU A 63 -8.73 4.04 14.33
N HIS A 64 -7.44 4.01 14.68
CA HIS A 64 -6.88 3.23 15.77
C HIS A 64 -6.07 4.10 16.74
N PRO A 65 -6.72 4.96 17.53
CA PRO A 65 -6.02 5.89 18.42
C PRO A 65 -5.23 5.19 19.54
N LEU A 66 -5.61 3.96 19.91
CA LEU A 66 -4.98 3.17 20.97
C LEU A 66 -3.81 2.29 20.50
N SER A 67 -3.53 2.25 19.20
CA SER A 67 -2.54 1.35 18.60
C SER A 67 -1.09 1.68 18.99
N GLY A 68 -0.81 2.91 19.45
CA GLY A 68 0.54 3.33 19.85
C GLY A 68 1.57 3.25 18.72
N VAL A 69 1.14 3.16 17.46
CA VAL A 69 2.01 2.91 16.30
C VAL A 69 2.80 4.16 15.94
N SER A 70 4.13 4.03 15.95
CA SER A 70 5.02 5.08 15.46
C SER A 70 5.04 5.14 13.93
N LEU A 71 5.29 6.34 13.39
CA LEU A 71 5.45 6.53 11.94
C LEU A 71 6.56 5.62 11.34
N HIS A 72 7.61 5.37 12.12
CA HIS A 72 8.70 4.49 11.69
C HIS A 72 8.20 3.05 11.48
N MET A 73 7.45 2.51 12.44
CA MET A 73 6.86 1.18 12.33
C MET A 73 5.88 1.08 11.15
N TYR A 74 5.02 2.08 10.99
CA TYR A 74 4.10 2.15 9.85
C TYR A 74 4.84 2.13 8.51
N ARG A 75 5.92 2.93 8.40
CA ARG A 75 6.75 3.00 7.20
C ARG A 75 7.49 1.68 6.94
N ASP A 76 7.98 1.01 7.98
CA ASP A 76 8.66 -0.28 7.84
C ASP A 76 7.69 -1.36 7.30
N VAL A 77 6.49 -1.45 7.88
CA VAL A 77 5.44 -2.38 7.42
C VAL A 77 5.07 -2.09 5.97
N PHE A 78 4.90 -0.81 5.62
CA PHE A 78 4.61 -0.39 4.25
C PHE A 78 5.70 -0.86 3.28
N ASN A 79 6.98 -0.56 3.54
CA ASN A 79 8.06 -0.91 2.60
C ASN A 79 8.34 -2.42 2.55
N SER A 80 8.19 -3.13 3.67
CA SER A 80 8.47 -4.57 3.76
C SER A 80 7.35 -5.43 3.18
N ASN A 81 6.08 -5.04 3.35
CA ASN A 81 4.93 -5.84 2.87
C ASN A 81 4.38 -5.35 1.53
N PHE A 82 4.50 -4.06 1.22
CA PHE A 82 3.88 -3.46 0.05
C PHE A 82 4.95 -2.90 -0.90
N LYS A 83 5.01 -3.45 -2.12
CA LYS A 83 5.87 -2.93 -3.20
C LYS A 83 5.20 -1.76 -3.94
N LEU A 84 4.64 -0.82 -3.18
CA LEU A 84 3.87 0.32 -3.67
C LEU A 84 4.73 1.56 -3.87
N ARG A 85 4.35 2.39 -4.84
CA ARG A 85 4.95 3.72 -5.06
C ARG A 85 3.88 4.79 -4.99
N PHE A 86 4.22 5.94 -4.42
CA PHE A 86 3.41 7.15 -4.51
C PHE A 86 3.67 7.84 -5.84
N GLY A 87 2.60 8.19 -6.56
CA GLY A 87 2.69 8.89 -7.83
C GLY A 87 1.81 8.25 -8.90
N ALA A 88 1.55 9.00 -9.97
CA ALA A 88 0.84 8.44 -11.11
C ALA A 88 1.69 7.33 -11.78
N PRO A 89 1.07 6.22 -12.23
CA PRO A 89 1.74 5.32 -13.15
C PRO A 89 2.25 6.16 -14.33
N ARG A 90 3.49 5.91 -14.79
CA ARG A 90 4.03 6.60 -15.97
C ARG A 90 3.07 6.37 -17.14
N SER A 91 2.31 7.40 -17.49
CA SER A 91 1.32 7.36 -18.55
C SER A 91 2.02 7.25 -19.90
N ASP A 92 2.11 6.03 -20.41
CA ASP A 92 1.97 5.77 -21.84
C ASP A 92 0.61 5.11 -21.99
N THR A 93 -0.43 5.92 -22.21
CA THR A 93 -1.76 5.40 -22.52
C THR A 93 -1.61 4.55 -23.78
N CYS A 94 -1.78 3.24 -23.65
CA CYS A 94 -1.76 2.40 -24.84
C CYS A 94 -3.06 2.60 -25.62
N ALA A 95 -2.97 2.46 -26.94
CA ALA A 95 -4.09 2.64 -27.87
C ALA A 95 -5.31 1.75 -27.58
N TYR A 96 -5.20 0.75 -26.69
CA TYR A 96 -6.34 -0.04 -26.21
C TYR A 96 -7.15 0.71 -25.15
N CYS A 97 -6.50 1.37 -24.20
CA CYS A 97 -7.19 2.10 -23.15
C CYS A 97 -7.77 3.43 -23.65
N ASP A 98 -7.12 4.08 -24.62
CA ASP A 98 -7.73 5.20 -25.34
C ASP A 98 -9.02 4.76 -26.04
N ARG A 99 -9.00 3.58 -26.69
CA ARG A 99 -10.20 3.03 -27.34
C ARG A 99 -11.31 2.71 -26.34
N LEU A 100 -10.98 2.21 -25.15
CA LEU A 100 -11.98 1.96 -24.10
C LEU A 100 -12.53 3.26 -23.53
N PHE A 101 -11.68 4.25 -23.29
CA PHE A 101 -12.09 5.56 -22.79
C PHE A 101 -13.03 6.27 -23.78
N ILE A 102 -12.71 6.23 -25.07
CA ILE A 102 -13.57 6.75 -26.13
C ILE A 102 -14.94 6.05 -26.14
N LYS A 103 -14.96 4.72 -25.97
CA LYS A 103 -16.22 3.96 -25.92
C LYS A 103 -17.07 4.28 -24.69
N LEU A 104 -16.44 4.49 -23.53
CA LEU A 104 -17.15 4.86 -22.30
C LEU A 104 -17.78 6.25 -22.43
N ILE A 105 -17.02 7.24 -22.90
CA ILE A 105 -17.54 8.59 -23.15
C ILE A 105 -18.69 8.57 -24.16
N ALA A 106 -18.55 7.81 -25.25
CA ALA A 106 -19.59 7.72 -26.27
C ALA A 106 -20.89 7.10 -25.73
N ALA A 107 -20.82 6.18 -24.77
CA ALA A 107 -22.00 5.55 -24.16
C ALA A 107 -22.75 6.49 -23.19
N GLU A 108 -22.09 7.50 -22.63
CA GLU A 108 -22.71 8.51 -21.76
C GLU A 108 -23.41 9.64 -22.54
N THR A 109 -23.29 9.67 -23.87
CA THR A 109 -23.85 10.76 -24.70
C THR A 109 -25.18 10.40 -25.39
N GLU A 110 -25.79 9.27 -25.03
CA GLU A 110 -27.11 8.85 -25.53
C GLU A 110 -28.16 8.91 -24.41
N GLU A 111 -28.45 10.12 -23.90
CA GLU A 111 -29.72 10.46 -23.22
C GLU A 111 -30.17 11.86 -23.64
#